data_AF-A0A6S8AQY9-F1
#
_entry.id   AF-A0A6S8AQY9-F1
#
_cell.length_a   1.000
_cell.length_b   1.000
_cell.length_c   1.000
_cell.angle_alpha   90.00
_cell.angle_beta   90.00
_cell.angle_gamma   90.00
#
_symmetry.space_group_name_H-M   'P 1'
#
loop_
_entity.id
_entity.type
_entity.pdbx_description
1 polymer ?
#
loop_
_entity_poly.entity_id
_entity_poly.type
_entity_poly.pdbx_seq_one_letter_code
_entity_poly.pdbx_strand_id
1 'polypeptide(L)'
;MYASREQHAHEAGEPANKKRRTTAFTGMQTKELPKFQFVASEDVVKLEECVKVADVICTATGSPTPLFVGKWLKANAHINAVGSYQANTTELDVETVMRSKIMVDTMAAFEAGDLKIPFQNCSEELKKKHLLGSLGKILNTNDVNTSNGTLSAARYRESDPKISVTLFKSVGCSVQDAATARVALKCCTEANIGGTFEI
;
A
#
# COMPACT_ATOMS: atom_id res chain seq x y z
N MET A 1 -11.92 -29.61 -13.10
CA MET A 1 -11.53 -30.03 -11.74
C MET A 1 -11.09 -28.80 -10.98
N TYR A 2 -11.98 -28.23 -10.17
CA TYR A 2 -11.62 -27.17 -9.22
C TYR A 2 -10.91 -27.83 -8.04
N ALA A 3 -9.62 -27.56 -7.88
CA ALA A 3 -8.89 -27.91 -6.66
C ALA A 3 -9.09 -26.78 -5.65
N SER A 4 -9.86 -27.06 -4.61
CA SER A 4 -10.00 -26.24 -3.40
C SER A 4 -8.64 -26.02 -2.75
N ARG A 5 -8.14 -24.79 -2.77
CA ARG A 5 -7.06 -24.35 -1.89
C ARG A 5 -7.65 -23.84 -0.59
N GLU A 6 -8.16 -24.76 0.22
CA GLU A 6 -8.18 -24.58 1.67
C GLU A 6 -6.96 -25.31 2.22
N GLN A 7 -6.29 -24.73 3.24
CA GLN A 7 -5.05 -25.18 3.89
C GLN A 7 -3.72 -24.70 3.29
N HIS A 8 -3.54 -23.38 3.18
CA HIS A 8 -2.24 -22.78 3.50
C HIS A 8 -2.49 -21.57 4.42
N ALA A 9 -2.84 -21.87 5.68
CA ALA A 9 -2.62 -20.90 6.74
C ALA A 9 -1.13 -20.58 6.75
N HIS A 10 -0.81 -19.30 6.63
CA HIS A 10 0.56 -18.79 6.63
C HIS A 10 1.22 -19.18 7.97
N GLU A 11 2.08 -20.21 7.96
CA GLU A 11 3.01 -20.42 9.07
C GLU A 11 3.89 -19.17 9.15
N ALA A 12 3.72 -18.40 10.22
CA ALA A 12 4.66 -17.35 10.57
C ALA A 12 6.03 -18.04 10.77
N GLY A 13 6.93 -17.88 9.80
CA GLY A 13 8.23 -18.53 9.83
C GLY A 13 8.97 -18.28 11.14
N GLU A 14 9.71 -19.28 11.62
CA GLU A 14 10.42 -19.25 12.91
C GLU A 14 11.08 -17.89 13.22
N PRO A 15 11.02 -17.40 14.48
CA PRO A 15 11.55 -16.09 14.86
C PRO A 15 13.01 -15.84 14.42
N ALA A 16 13.84 -16.89 14.43
CA ALA A 16 15.24 -16.84 13.98
C ALA A 16 15.37 -16.53 12.47
N ASN A 17 14.46 -17.05 11.64
CA ASN A 17 14.43 -16.79 10.19
C ASN A 17 13.99 -15.35 9.88
N LYS A 18 13.05 -14.80 10.66
CA LYS A 18 12.58 -13.42 10.48
C LYS A 18 13.69 -12.42 10.76
N LYS A 19 14.37 -12.55 11.91
CA LYS A 19 15.49 -11.67 12.29
C LYS A 19 16.65 -11.74 11.30
N ARG A 20 16.97 -12.94 10.78
CA ARG A 20 17.99 -13.14 9.74
C ARG A 20 17.63 -12.43 8.44
N ARG A 21 16.40 -12.57 7.96
CA ARG A 21 15.92 -11.90 6.73
C ARG A 21 15.91 -10.39 6.85
N THR A 22 15.45 -9.86 7.99
CA THR A 22 15.43 -8.41 8.22
C THR A 22 16.85 -7.85 8.26
N THR A 23 17.78 -8.51 8.94
CA THR A 23 19.20 -8.09 9.00
C THR A 23 19.87 -8.15 7.63
N ALA A 24 19.63 -9.21 6.86
CA ALA A 24 20.16 -9.33 5.50
C ALA A 24 19.60 -8.23 4.58
N PHE A 25 18.30 -7.94 4.68
CA PHE A 25 17.66 -6.88 3.92
C PHE A 25 18.24 -5.51 4.26
N THR A 26 18.33 -5.14 5.54
CA THR A 26 18.89 -3.84 5.93
C THR A 26 20.36 -3.70 5.52
N GLY A 27 21.15 -4.76 5.64
CA GLY A 27 22.54 -4.77 5.16
C GLY A 27 22.66 -4.55 3.65
N MET A 28 21.83 -5.24 2.86
CA MET A 28 21.79 -5.09 1.41
C MET A 28 21.35 -3.68 1.01
N GLN A 29 20.27 -3.17 1.59
CA GLN A 29 19.75 -1.85 1.28
C GLN A 29 20.69 -0.73 1.71
N THR A 30 21.37 -0.87 2.85
CA THR A 30 22.38 0.12 3.29
C THR A 30 23.52 0.21 2.28
N LYS A 31 23.89 -0.90 1.65
CA LYS A 31 24.94 -0.93 0.60
C LYS A 31 24.45 -0.30 -0.71
N GLU A 32 23.23 -0.59 -1.13
CA GLU A 32 22.65 -0.08 -2.38
C GLU A 32 22.23 1.39 -2.29
N LEU A 33 21.79 1.82 -1.11
CA LEU A 33 21.18 3.12 -0.85
C LEU A 33 21.89 3.82 0.33
N PRO A 34 23.18 4.17 0.21
CA PRO A 34 24.00 4.68 1.32
C PRO A 34 23.56 6.03 1.88
N LYS A 35 22.66 6.74 1.18
CA LYS A 35 22.07 8.00 1.63
C LYS A 35 20.93 7.81 2.65
N PHE A 36 20.46 6.58 2.82
CA PHE A 36 19.34 6.25 3.71
C PHE A 36 19.82 5.39 4.87
N GLN A 37 19.25 5.65 6.05
CA GLN A 37 19.46 4.81 7.23
C GLN A 37 18.38 3.74 7.28
N PHE A 38 18.78 2.48 7.33
CA PHE A 38 17.85 1.35 7.48
C PHE A 38 17.88 0.84 8.91
N VAL A 39 16.75 0.96 9.60
CA VAL A 39 16.58 0.47 10.98
C VAL A 39 15.61 -0.70 10.96
N ALA A 40 16.08 -1.85 11.44
CA ALA A 40 15.25 -3.00 11.73
C ALA A 40 14.86 -2.98 13.20
N SER A 41 13.56 -3.11 13.51
CA SER A 41 13.09 -3.22 14.89
C SER A 41 11.94 -4.22 15.00
N GLU A 42 11.99 -5.01 16.07
CA GLU A 42 10.86 -5.85 16.54
C GLU A 42 10.18 -5.22 17.77
N ASP A 43 10.69 -4.08 18.23
CA ASP A 43 10.21 -3.36 19.41
C ASP A 43 9.08 -2.38 19.03
N VAL A 44 7.93 -2.52 19.70
CA VAL A 44 6.73 -1.71 19.50
C VAL A 44 6.97 -0.25 19.89
N VAL A 45 7.80 0.03 20.91
CA VAL A 45 8.13 1.41 21.29
C VAL A 45 8.85 2.12 20.14
N LYS A 46 9.79 1.42 19.50
CA LYS A 46 10.48 1.90 18.31
C LYS A 46 9.53 2.06 17.11
N LEU A 47 8.47 1.24 17.01
CA LEU A 47 7.49 1.39 15.94
C LEU A 47 6.72 2.71 16.06
N GLU A 48 6.25 3.07 17.26
CA GLU A 48 5.57 4.35 17.48
C GLU A 48 6.48 5.54 17.13
N GLU A 49 7.73 5.52 17.60
CA GLU A 49 8.72 6.55 17.28
C GLU A 49 8.95 6.69 15.78
N CYS A 50 9.10 5.57 15.06
CA CYS A 50 9.24 5.55 13.61
C CYS A 50 8.02 6.15 12.91
N VAL A 51 6.80 5.77 13.31
CA VAL A 51 5.55 6.26 12.69
C VAL A 51 5.38 7.78 12.91
N LYS A 52 5.77 8.29 14.09
CA LYS A 52 5.68 9.72 14.42
C LYS A 52 6.56 10.62 13.56
N VAL A 53 7.70 10.10 13.07
CA VAL A 53 8.66 10.89 12.27
C VAL A 53 8.56 10.62 10.78
N ALA A 54 7.89 9.54 10.37
CA ALA A 54 7.82 9.10 8.97
C ALA A 54 7.00 10.06 8.10
N ASP A 55 7.61 10.54 7.01
CA ASP A 55 6.90 11.23 5.93
C ASP A 55 6.19 10.25 4.99
N VAL A 56 6.75 9.06 4.82
CA VAL A 56 6.19 7.98 3.99
C VAL A 56 6.22 6.68 4.78
N ILE A 57 5.10 5.97 4.79
CA ILE A 57 4.91 4.67 5.46
C ILE A 57 4.44 3.67 4.40
N CYS A 58 5.05 2.49 4.37
CA CYS A 58 4.63 1.41 3.48
C CYS A 58 4.18 0.21 4.33
N THR A 59 2.93 -0.23 4.18
CA THR A 59 2.43 -1.48 4.76
C THR A 59 2.36 -2.53 3.66
N ALA A 60 3.13 -3.60 3.84
CA ALA A 60 3.27 -4.70 2.89
C ALA A 60 3.42 -6.02 3.65
N THR A 61 2.53 -6.23 4.61
CA THR A 61 2.54 -7.37 5.53
C THR A 61 1.32 -8.25 5.31
N GLY A 62 1.40 -9.50 5.79
CA GLY A 62 0.23 -10.38 5.90
C GLY A 62 -0.49 -10.25 7.24
N SER A 63 -0.35 -9.12 7.96
CA SER A 63 -0.97 -8.95 9.27
C SER A 63 -2.50 -8.95 9.15
N PRO A 64 -3.23 -9.72 9.98
CA PRO A 64 -4.69 -9.67 10.00
C PRO A 64 -5.24 -8.48 10.79
N THR A 65 -4.39 -7.79 11.56
CA THR A 65 -4.75 -6.70 12.48
C THR A 65 -3.90 -5.45 12.24
N PRO A 66 -4.39 -4.25 12.63
CA PRO A 66 -3.69 -2.99 12.41
C PRO A 66 -2.24 -3.00 12.91
N LEU A 67 -1.32 -2.44 12.13
CA LEU A 67 0.10 -2.41 12.44
C LEU A 67 0.47 -1.30 13.42
N PHE A 68 -0.24 -0.18 13.38
CA PHE A 68 -0.01 0.98 14.22
C PHE A 68 -1.32 1.73 14.46
N VAL A 69 -1.30 2.63 15.45
CA VAL A 69 -2.46 3.47 15.75
C VAL A 69 -2.41 4.72 14.89
N GLY A 70 -3.51 5.06 14.24
CA GLY A 70 -3.60 6.22 13.35
C GLY A 70 -3.22 7.53 14.04
N LYS A 71 -3.41 7.64 15.36
CA LYS A 71 -3.01 8.80 16.18
C LYS A 71 -1.51 9.10 16.14
N TRP A 72 -0.66 8.11 15.86
CA TRP A 72 0.78 8.31 15.78
C TRP A 72 1.23 9.02 14.50
N LEU A 73 0.38 9.03 13.47
CA LEU A 73 0.72 9.58 12.16
C LEU A 73 1.01 11.08 12.24
N LYS A 74 2.18 11.45 11.72
CA LYS A 74 2.56 12.83 11.41
C LYS A 74 1.55 13.46 10.45
N ALA A 75 1.32 14.76 10.59
CA ALA A 75 0.60 15.52 9.58
C ALA A 75 1.35 15.48 8.24
N ASN A 76 0.61 15.40 7.14
CA ASN A 76 1.08 15.28 5.75
C ASN A 76 1.80 13.97 5.39
N ALA A 77 1.77 12.96 6.26
CA ALA A 77 2.32 11.65 5.96
C ALA A 77 1.62 11.01 4.73
N HIS A 78 2.37 10.22 3.98
CA HIS A 78 1.86 9.39 2.91
C HIS A 78 1.94 7.90 3.28
N ILE A 79 0.88 7.16 3.02
CA ILE A 79 0.80 5.72 3.31
C ILE A 79 0.60 4.97 1.99
N ASN A 80 1.46 3.98 1.72
CA ASN A 80 1.25 2.96 0.70
C ASN A 80 0.78 1.68 1.39
N ALA A 81 -0.51 1.35 1.27
CA ALA A 81 -1.11 0.18 1.88
C ALA A 81 -1.38 -0.92 0.85
N VAL A 82 -0.52 -1.94 0.84
CA VAL A 82 -0.46 -2.97 -0.21
C VAL A 82 -0.74 -4.37 0.34
N GLY A 83 -0.48 -4.63 1.62
CA GLY A 83 -0.49 -5.98 2.18
C GLY A 83 -1.89 -6.60 2.34
N SER A 84 -2.90 -5.83 2.76
CA SER A 84 -4.27 -6.36 2.93
C SER A 84 -5.10 -6.30 1.64
N TYR A 85 -5.55 -7.45 1.14
CA TYR A 85 -6.50 -7.55 0.03
C TYR A 85 -7.77 -8.33 0.39
N GLN A 86 -7.77 -9.04 1.53
CA GLN A 86 -8.92 -9.82 1.98
C GLN A 86 -9.94 -8.94 2.69
N ALA A 87 -11.21 -9.30 2.62
CA ALA A 87 -12.31 -8.47 3.10
C ALA A 87 -12.38 -8.30 4.62
N ASN A 88 -11.72 -9.17 5.39
CA ASN A 88 -11.79 -9.27 6.85
C ASN A 88 -10.45 -9.04 7.55
N THR A 89 -9.38 -8.75 6.81
CA THR A 89 -8.05 -8.42 7.38
C THR A 89 -7.76 -6.95 7.18
N THR A 90 -7.04 -6.35 8.11
CA THR A 90 -6.69 -4.93 8.02
C THR A 90 -5.28 -4.69 8.53
N GLU A 91 -4.48 -3.94 7.78
CA GLU A 91 -3.17 -3.44 8.22
C GLU A 91 -3.31 -2.04 8.85
N LEU A 92 -4.40 -1.34 8.54
CA LEU A 92 -4.69 0.00 9.02
C LEU A 92 -5.84 -0.02 10.04
N ASP A 93 -5.78 0.85 11.04
CA ASP A 93 -6.94 1.09 11.91
C ASP A 93 -7.93 2.08 11.27
N VAL A 94 -9.14 2.13 11.84
CA VAL A 94 -10.20 3.05 11.37
C VAL A 94 -9.73 4.51 11.43
N GLU A 95 -9.00 4.89 12.48
CA GLU A 95 -8.47 6.24 12.65
C GLU A 95 -7.56 6.65 11.49
N THR A 96 -6.66 5.76 11.05
CA THR A 96 -5.76 6.01 9.92
C THR A 96 -6.55 6.31 8.66
N VAL A 97 -7.58 5.52 8.36
CA VAL A 97 -8.38 5.67 7.14
C VAL A 97 -9.25 6.92 7.19
N MET A 98 -9.87 7.20 8.34
CA MET A 98 -10.70 8.39 8.54
C MET A 98 -9.89 9.69 8.58
N ARG A 99 -8.58 9.62 8.83
CA ARG A 99 -7.66 10.76 8.70
C ARG A 99 -7.14 10.98 7.27
N SER A 100 -7.39 10.04 6.37
CA SER A 100 -6.72 9.96 5.08
C SER A 100 -7.55 10.48 3.90
N LYS A 101 -6.85 11.03 2.92
CA LYS A 101 -7.34 11.21 1.55
C LYS A 101 -6.81 10.10 0.66
N ILE A 102 -7.72 9.40 -0.01
CA ILE A 102 -7.51 8.04 -0.48
C ILE A 102 -7.38 8.01 -1.99
N MET A 103 -6.30 7.43 -2.48
CA MET A 103 -6.09 7.02 -3.85
C MET A 103 -6.12 5.50 -3.91
N VAL A 104 -6.65 4.93 -4.98
CA VAL A 104 -6.73 3.48 -5.15
C VAL A 104 -6.13 3.07 -6.47
N ASP A 105 -5.60 1.85 -6.60
CA ASP A 105 -5.27 1.31 -7.92
C ASP A 105 -6.55 1.04 -8.74
N THR A 106 -7.52 0.37 -8.10
CA THR A 106 -8.82 0.01 -8.64
C THR A 106 -9.91 0.24 -7.59
N MET A 107 -11.17 0.37 -8.04
CA MET A 107 -12.28 0.54 -7.10
C MET A 107 -12.55 -0.68 -6.22
N ALA A 108 -12.04 -1.86 -6.59
CA ALA A 108 -12.12 -3.09 -5.77
C ALA A 108 -11.38 -2.95 -4.43
N ALA A 109 -10.49 -1.96 -4.29
CA ALA A 109 -9.86 -1.63 -3.01
C ALA A 109 -10.87 -1.36 -1.88
N PHE A 110 -12.09 -0.90 -2.19
CA PHE A 110 -13.17 -0.72 -1.20
C PHE A 110 -13.77 -2.02 -0.67
N GLU A 111 -13.45 -3.17 -1.28
CA GLU A 111 -13.87 -4.50 -0.83
C GLU A 111 -12.84 -5.14 0.12
N ALA A 112 -11.59 -4.66 0.11
CA ALA A 112 -10.54 -5.08 1.04
C ALA A 112 -10.79 -4.51 2.44
N GLY A 113 -10.44 -5.27 3.48
CA GLY A 113 -10.77 -4.93 4.88
C GLY A 113 -10.26 -3.56 5.32
N ASP A 114 -9.08 -3.13 4.83
CA ASP A 114 -8.53 -1.79 5.08
C ASP A 114 -9.50 -0.66 4.78
N LEU A 115 -10.35 -0.77 3.74
CA LEU A 115 -11.34 0.26 3.39
C LEU A 115 -12.76 -0.18 3.69
N LYS A 116 -13.06 -1.46 3.50
CA LYS A 116 -14.39 -2.04 3.73
C LYS A 116 -14.83 -1.85 5.17
N ILE A 117 -13.96 -2.18 6.14
CA ILE A 117 -14.33 -2.14 7.57
C ILE A 117 -14.57 -0.69 8.04
N PRO A 118 -13.65 0.28 7.79
CA PRO A 118 -13.89 1.67 8.21
C PRO A 118 -15.11 2.31 7.56
N PHE A 119 -15.45 1.96 6.32
CA PHE A 119 -16.55 2.56 5.58
C PHE A 119 -17.85 1.74 5.59
N GLN A 120 -17.91 0.58 6.27
CA GLN A 120 -19.04 -0.35 6.21
C GLN A 120 -20.37 0.32 6.59
N ASN A 121 -20.36 1.19 7.59
CA ASN A 121 -21.53 1.90 8.10
C ASN A 121 -21.53 3.40 7.74
N CYS A 122 -20.71 3.79 6.76
CA CYS A 122 -20.60 5.18 6.31
C CYS A 122 -21.46 5.43 5.07
N SER A 123 -21.93 6.67 4.91
CA SER A 123 -22.65 7.08 3.70
C SER A 123 -21.74 7.09 2.47
N GLU A 124 -22.31 6.93 1.29
CA GLU A 124 -21.58 7.01 0.02
C GLU A 124 -20.96 8.39 -0.19
N GLU A 125 -21.61 9.45 0.29
CA GLU A 125 -21.08 10.82 0.25
C GLU A 125 -19.80 10.93 1.08
N LEU A 126 -19.74 10.25 2.23
CA LEU A 126 -18.53 10.24 3.05
C LEU A 126 -17.40 9.50 2.32
N LYS A 127 -17.67 8.32 1.76
CA LYS A 127 -16.69 7.57 0.96
C LYS A 127 -16.14 8.43 -0.19
N LYS A 128 -17.01 9.12 -0.93
CA LYS A 128 -16.63 10.04 -2.03
C LYS A 128 -15.80 11.23 -1.54
N LYS A 129 -16.05 11.77 -0.35
CA LYS A 129 -15.26 12.86 0.25
C LYS A 129 -13.83 12.44 0.60
N HIS A 130 -13.61 11.16 0.89
CA HIS A 130 -12.28 10.59 1.14
C HIS A 130 -11.56 10.21 -0.15
N LEU A 131 -12.28 9.77 -1.18
CA LEU A 131 -11.71 9.27 -2.44
C LEU A 131 -11.24 10.39 -3.38
N LEU A 132 -9.93 10.52 -3.55
CA LEU A 132 -9.28 11.35 -4.56
C LEU A 132 -9.41 10.77 -5.97
N GLY A 133 -9.50 9.45 -6.10
CA GLY A 133 -9.71 8.77 -7.38
C GLY A 133 -8.79 7.55 -7.56
N SER A 134 -8.91 6.91 -8.73
CA SER A 134 -7.99 5.85 -9.12
C SER A 134 -6.66 6.42 -9.60
N LEU A 135 -5.56 5.72 -9.33
CA LEU A 135 -4.22 6.11 -9.74
C LEU A 135 -4.13 6.30 -11.26
N GLY A 136 -4.77 5.41 -12.04
CA GLY A 136 -4.81 5.55 -13.51
C GLY A 136 -5.50 6.83 -13.97
N LYS A 137 -6.61 7.24 -13.33
CA LYS A 137 -7.28 8.51 -13.65
C LYS A 137 -6.37 9.69 -13.30
N ILE A 138 -5.81 9.69 -12.10
CA ILE A 138 -4.96 10.78 -11.59
C ILE A 138 -3.72 10.95 -12.49
N LEU A 139 -3.07 9.86 -12.89
CA LEU A 139 -1.91 9.92 -13.80
C LEU A 139 -2.29 10.45 -15.19
N ASN A 140 -3.48 10.12 -15.69
CA ASN A 140 -3.92 10.54 -17.01
C ASN A 140 -4.37 12.01 -17.07
N THR A 141 -5.02 12.51 -16.01
CA THR A 141 -5.58 13.88 -16.00
C THR A 141 -4.78 14.87 -15.16
N ASN A 142 -3.86 14.38 -14.33
CA ASN A 142 -3.19 15.14 -13.26
C ASN A 142 -4.16 15.76 -12.24
N ASP A 143 -5.41 15.26 -12.20
CA ASP A 143 -6.48 15.79 -11.36
C ASP A 143 -6.98 14.76 -10.34
N VAL A 144 -7.40 15.26 -9.18
CA VAL A 144 -8.05 14.51 -8.10
C VAL A 144 -9.47 15.02 -7.87
N ASN A 145 -10.34 14.14 -7.38
CA ASN A 145 -11.67 14.50 -6.91
C ASN A 145 -11.57 15.25 -5.58
N THR A 146 -12.45 16.22 -5.39
CA THR A 146 -12.62 17.01 -4.15
C THR A 146 -14.10 17.17 -3.84
N SER A 147 -14.44 17.77 -2.70
CA SER A 147 -15.85 18.06 -2.37
C SER A 147 -16.51 19.03 -3.34
N ASN A 148 -15.73 19.85 -4.07
CA ASN A 148 -16.22 20.95 -4.90
C ASN A 148 -15.94 20.72 -6.41
N GLY A 149 -15.68 19.48 -6.83
CA GLY A 149 -15.32 19.14 -8.21
C GLY A 149 -13.93 18.50 -8.29
N THR A 150 -13.13 18.86 -9.29
CA THR A 150 -11.76 18.38 -9.46
C THR A 150 -10.74 19.49 -9.27
N LEU A 151 -9.55 19.13 -8.79
CA LEU A 151 -8.38 20.01 -8.70
C LEU A 151 -7.16 19.25 -9.19
N SER A 152 -6.14 19.95 -9.69
CA SER A 152 -4.87 19.30 -9.99
C SER A 152 -4.25 18.72 -8.71
N ALA A 153 -3.60 17.56 -8.82
CA ALA A 153 -3.00 16.87 -7.67
C ALA A 153 -2.00 17.75 -6.92
N ALA A 154 -1.22 18.56 -7.64
CA ALA A 154 -0.30 19.54 -7.08
C ALA A 154 -1.03 20.61 -6.23
N ARG A 155 -2.08 21.24 -6.80
CA ARG A 155 -2.86 22.25 -6.08
C ARG A 155 -3.63 21.66 -4.91
N TYR A 156 -4.10 20.42 -5.02
CA TYR A 156 -4.82 19.77 -3.94
C TYR A 156 -3.97 19.67 -2.67
N ARG A 157 -2.70 19.26 -2.80
CA ARG A 157 -1.75 19.17 -1.68
C ARG A 157 -1.46 20.53 -1.04
N GLU A 158 -1.48 21.60 -1.82
CA GLU A 158 -1.32 22.98 -1.32
C GLU A 158 -2.61 23.58 -0.74
N SER A 159 -3.78 23.09 -1.18
CA SER A 159 -5.08 23.73 -0.92
C SER A 159 -5.69 23.46 0.45
N ASP A 160 -5.29 22.39 1.14
CA ASP A 160 -5.88 22.03 2.42
C ASP A 160 -4.80 21.62 3.44
N PRO A 161 -4.39 22.54 4.33
CA PRO A 161 -3.44 22.24 5.40
C PRO A 161 -4.02 21.25 6.44
N LYS A 162 -5.31 20.87 6.34
CA LYS A 162 -5.95 19.84 7.14
C LYS A 162 -5.90 18.45 6.50
N ILE A 163 -5.36 18.28 5.28
CA ILE A 163 -5.05 16.95 4.73
C ILE A 163 -3.97 16.35 5.62
N SER A 164 -4.42 15.63 6.65
CA SER A 164 -3.52 15.14 7.68
C SER A 164 -2.70 13.98 7.16
N VAL A 165 -3.23 13.19 6.22
CA VAL A 165 -2.60 11.98 5.68
C VAL A 165 -3.10 11.74 4.25
N THR A 166 -2.23 11.24 3.37
CA THR A 166 -2.64 10.66 2.07
C THR A 166 -2.42 9.16 2.09
N LEU A 167 -3.37 8.40 1.56
CA LEU A 167 -3.33 6.94 1.55
C LEU A 167 -3.49 6.44 0.12
N PHE A 168 -2.51 5.71 -0.38
CA PHE A 168 -2.66 4.88 -1.55
C PHE A 168 -2.98 3.44 -1.12
N LYS A 169 -4.18 2.96 -1.43
CA LYS A 169 -4.59 1.57 -1.20
C LYS A 169 -4.48 0.77 -2.49
N SER A 170 -3.73 -0.32 -2.45
CA SER A 170 -3.57 -1.24 -3.56
C SER A 170 -4.10 -2.63 -3.22
N VAL A 171 -4.77 -3.25 -4.18
CA VAL A 171 -5.21 -4.67 -4.16
C VAL A 171 -4.72 -5.46 -5.38
N GLY A 172 -3.97 -4.80 -6.27
CA GLY A 172 -3.46 -5.36 -7.51
C GLY A 172 -4.34 -5.01 -8.72
N CYS A 173 -3.69 -4.75 -9.85
CA CYS A 173 -4.36 -4.47 -11.12
C CYS A 173 -3.72 -5.31 -12.23
N SER A 174 -4.52 -6.14 -12.91
CA SER A 174 -4.03 -7.04 -13.97
C SER A 174 -3.31 -6.33 -15.13
N VAL A 175 -3.63 -5.06 -15.38
CA VAL A 175 -2.94 -4.24 -16.38
C VAL A 175 -1.47 -4.03 -16.02
N GLN A 176 -1.16 -3.92 -14.72
CA GLN A 176 0.23 -3.78 -14.23
C GLN A 176 1.02 -5.07 -14.48
N ASP A 177 0.40 -6.24 -14.28
CA ASP A 177 1.03 -7.53 -14.56
C ASP A 177 1.30 -7.71 -16.05
N ALA A 178 0.31 -7.45 -16.91
CA ALA A 178 0.46 -7.58 -18.35
C ALA A 178 1.52 -6.62 -18.91
N ALA A 179 1.56 -5.37 -18.43
CA ALA A 179 2.56 -4.40 -18.82
C ALA A 179 3.97 -4.84 -18.40
N THR A 180 4.13 -5.35 -17.18
CA THR A 180 5.40 -5.85 -16.64
C THR A 180 5.87 -7.08 -17.40
N ALA A 181 4.97 -8.04 -17.65
CA ALA A 181 5.26 -9.26 -18.41
C ALA A 181 5.75 -8.95 -19.83
N ARG A 182 5.15 -7.97 -20.51
CA ARG A 182 5.60 -7.52 -21.83
C ARG A 182 7.01 -6.96 -21.81
N VAL A 183 7.34 -6.14 -20.80
CA VAL A 183 8.69 -5.57 -20.65
C VAL A 183 9.70 -6.67 -20.32
N ALA A 184 9.38 -7.56 -19.39
CA ALA A 184 10.23 -8.69 -19.03
C ALA A 184 10.50 -9.59 -20.24
N LEU A 185 9.46 -9.94 -21.00
CA LEU A 185 9.61 -10.74 -22.23
C LEU A 185 10.54 -10.05 -23.24
N LYS A 186 10.36 -8.74 -23.46
CA LYS A 186 11.24 -7.97 -24.35
C LYS A 186 12.71 -8.05 -23.89
N CYS A 187 12.97 -7.81 -22.61
CA CYS A 187 14.33 -7.87 -22.06
C CYS A 187 14.94 -9.28 -22.17
N CYS A 188 14.14 -10.32 -21.94
CA CYS A 188 14.58 -11.70 -22.10
C CYS A 188 14.96 -12.01 -23.57
N THR A 189 14.14 -11.58 -24.53
CA THR A 189 14.45 -11.74 -25.96
C THR A 189 15.74 -11.02 -26.33
N GLU A 190 15.93 -9.77 -25.89
CA GLU A 190 17.15 -8.98 -26.17
C GLU A 190 18.41 -9.58 -25.53
N ALA A 191 18.26 -10.24 -24.37
CA ALA A 191 19.35 -10.89 -23.66
C ALA A 191 19.57 -12.37 -24.04
N ASN A 192 18.79 -12.92 -24.97
CA ASN A 192 18.76 -14.35 -25.29
C ASN A 192 18.54 -15.26 -24.07
N ILE A 193 17.64 -14.84 -23.17
CA ILE A 193 17.24 -15.59 -21.96
C ILE A 193 15.86 -16.23 -22.20
N GLY A 194 15.74 -17.53 -21.93
CA GLY A 194 14.47 -18.28 -22.07
C GLY A 194 14.50 -19.31 -23.19
N GLY A 195 13.32 -19.85 -23.53
CA GLY A 195 13.16 -20.88 -24.58
C GLY A 195 11.74 -20.92 -25.14
N THR A 196 11.57 -21.63 -26.25
CA THR A 196 10.28 -21.81 -26.96
C THR A 196 9.80 -23.25 -26.83
N PHE A 197 8.49 -23.45 -26.81
CA PHE A 197 7.86 -24.77 -26.84
C PHE A 197 6.62 -24.73 -27.74
N GLU A 198 6.29 -25.86 -28.37
CA GLU A 198 5.07 -26.03 -29.16
C GLU A 198 3.90 -26.34 -28.21
N ILE A 199 2.72 -25.76 -28.50
CA ILE A 199 1.51 -25.86 -27.68
C ILE A 199 0.39 -26.49 -28.52
#